data_AF-A0A7C3U725-F1
#
_entry.id   AF-A0A7C3U725-F1
#
_cell.length_a   1.000
_cell.length_b   1.000
_cell.length_c   1.000
_cell.angle_alpha   90.00
_cell.angle_beta   90.00
_cell.angle_gamma   90.00
#
_symmetry.space_group_name_H-M   'P 1'
#
loop_
_entity.id
_entity.type
_entity.pdbx_description
1 polymer ?
#
loop_
_entity_poly.entity_id
_entity_poly.type
_entity_poly.pdbx_seq_one_letter_code
_entity_poly.pdbx_strand_id
1 'polypeptide(L)'
;GFVDAAVSAPVIACPPYTEKFAGADIFSSLRMPSGVAPAVVLEPDAAALLAAKILGRRAQVRAIQSEQAARLVADDQSLREGNAR
;
A
#
# COMPACT_ATOMS: atom_id res chain seq x y z
N GLY A 1 9.96 13.26 -3.37
CA GLY A 1 9.98 14.69 -3.68
C GLY A 1 10.44 14.98 -5.10
N PHE A 2 11.73 14.80 -5.41
CA PHE A 2 12.32 15.23 -6.69
C PHE A 2 11.57 14.74 -7.93
N VAL A 3 11.30 13.44 -8.03
CA VAL A 3 10.58 12.86 -9.19
C VAL A 3 9.17 13.45 -9.32
N ASP A 4 8.44 13.55 -8.21
CA ASP A 4 7.07 14.08 -8.17
C ASP A 4 7.00 15.55 -8.61
N ALA A 5 7.98 16.37 -8.22
CA ALA A 5 8.08 17.76 -8.67
C ALA A 5 8.41 17.89 -10.17
N ALA A 6 8.91 16.83 -10.82
CA ALA A 6 9.40 16.86 -12.20
C ALA A 6 8.41 16.26 -13.21
N VAL A 7 7.31 15.65 -12.76
CA VAL A 7 6.33 14.98 -13.64
C VAL A 7 4.92 15.43 -13.34
N SER A 8 4.04 15.39 -14.34
CA SER A 8 2.59 15.61 -14.16
C SER A 8 1.82 14.32 -13.85
N ALA A 9 2.48 13.17 -13.97
CA ALA A 9 1.90 11.87 -13.66
C ALA A 9 1.88 11.62 -12.15
N PRO A 10 0.97 10.76 -11.64
CA PRO A 10 0.97 10.37 -10.24
C PRO A 10 2.27 9.67 -9.83
N VAL A 11 2.83 10.03 -8.67
CA VAL A 11 3.99 9.36 -8.08
C VAL A 11 3.62 8.66 -6.78
N ILE A 12 4.15 7.45 -6.61
CA ILE A 12 4.02 6.67 -5.38
C ILE A 12 5.41 6.50 -4.78
N ALA A 13 5.61 7.02 -3.57
CA ALA A 13 6.77 6.75 -2.75
C ALA A 13 6.54 5.48 -1.92
N CYS A 14 7.37 4.47 -2.16
CA CYS A 14 7.40 3.22 -1.39
C CYS A 14 8.78 3.09 -0.74
N PRO A 15 9.05 3.84 0.34
CA PRO A 15 10.34 3.77 1.00
C PRO A 15 10.57 2.37 1.59
N PRO A 16 11.81 1.84 1.56
CA PRO A 16 12.12 0.56 2.19
C PRO A 16 11.91 0.65 3.69
N TYR A 17 11.51 -0.46 4.32
CA TYR A 17 11.43 -0.53 5.77
C TYR A 17 12.81 -0.29 6.41
N THR A 18 12.86 0.52 7.46
CA THR A 18 14.08 0.74 8.23
C THR A 18 13.77 0.95 9.70
N GLU A 19 14.56 0.29 10.55
CA GLU A 19 14.51 0.48 12.00
C GLU A 19 15.43 1.62 12.47
N LYS A 20 16.25 2.17 11.56
CA LYS A 20 17.14 3.30 11.88
C LYS A 20 16.30 4.49 12.32
N PHE A 21 16.74 5.15 13.39
CA PHE A 21 16.03 6.29 13.99
C PHE A 21 14.56 5.97 14.36
N ALA A 22 14.26 4.73 14.73
CA ALA A 22 12.90 4.28 15.03
C ALA A 22 11.89 4.54 13.89
N GLY A 23 12.35 4.44 12.63
CA GLY A 23 11.52 4.67 11.44
C GLY A 23 11.22 6.14 11.15
N ALA A 24 11.95 7.09 11.78
CA ALA A 24 11.73 8.53 11.58
C ALA A 24 12.04 9.01 10.14
N ASP A 25 12.72 8.20 9.33
CA ASP A 25 12.96 8.50 7.93
C ASP A 25 11.65 8.56 7.11
N ILE A 26 10.56 7.96 7.59
CA ILE A 26 9.24 8.05 6.93
C ILE A 26 8.74 9.50 6.83
N PHE A 27 9.09 10.36 7.79
CA PHE A 27 8.72 11.77 7.77
C PHE A 27 9.30 12.51 6.56
N SER A 28 10.44 12.04 6.03
CA SER A 28 11.04 12.56 4.80
C SER A 28 10.20 12.28 3.55
N SER A 29 9.29 11.29 3.59
CA SER A 29 8.33 11.00 2.52
C SER A 29 6.96 11.66 2.76
N LEU A 30 6.53 11.79 4.02
CA LEU A 30 5.23 12.35 4.40
C LEU A 30 5.18 13.89 4.34
N ARG A 31 6.28 14.57 4.68
CA ARG A 31 6.33 16.04 4.82
C ARG A 31 6.91 16.67 3.57
N MET A 32 6.07 16.85 2.55
CA MET A 32 6.46 17.48 1.29
C MET A 32 6.16 18.98 1.28
N PRO A 33 6.93 19.80 0.55
CA PRO A 33 6.61 21.21 0.35
C PRO A 33 5.37 21.38 -0.55
N SER A 34 4.76 22.57 -0.53
CA SER A 34 3.64 22.91 -1.42
C SER A 34 3.99 22.68 -2.88
N GLY A 35 3.07 22.05 -3.63
CA GLY A 35 3.27 21.70 -5.05
C GLY A 35 3.96 20.35 -5.30
N VAL A 36 4.31 19.60 -4.24
CA VAL A 36 4.86 18.24 -4.31
C VAL A 36 3.95 17.33 -3.49
N ALA A 37 3.33 16.33 -4.11
CA ALA A 37 2.28 15.50 -3.53
C ALA A 37 2.36 14.01 -3.94
N PRO A 38 3.50 13.31 -3.71
CA PRO A 38 3.56 11.87 -3.88
C PRO A 38 2.64 11.16 -2.87
N ALA A 39 1.98 10.09 -3.31
CA ALA A 39 1.32 9.16 -2.40
C ALA A 39 2.36 8.31 -1.67
N VAL A 40 2.19 8.04 -0.37
CA VAL A 40 3.08 7.16 0.39
C VAL A 40 2.38 5.84 0.68
N VAL A 41 3.00 4.73 0.26
CA VAL A 41 2.53 3.35 0.56
C VAL A 41 3.74 2.52 0.95
N LEU A 42 3.73 1.91 2.13
CA LEU A 42 4.91 1.22 2.67
C LEU A 42 5.10 -0.17 2.08
N GLU A 43 4.01 -0.91 1.91
CA GLU A 43 4.08 -2.28 1.40
C GLU A 43 4.18 -2.27 -0.13
N PRO A 44 5.17 -2.97 -0.73
CA PRO A 44 5.38 -2.96 -2.18
C PRO A 44 4.17 -3.50 -2.95
N ASP A 45 3.53 -4.55 -2.44
CA ASP A 45 2.31 -5.13 -3.04
C ASP A 45 1.13 -4.14 -3.01
N ALA A 46 1.00 -3.37 -1.92
CA ALA A 46 -0.01 -2.34 -1.81
C ALA A 46 0.30 -1.14 -2.72
N ALA A 47 1.57 -0.79 -2.92
CA ALA A 47 1.98 0.25 -3.86
C ALA A 47 1.63 -0.14 -5.31
N ALA A 48 1.86 -1.40 -5.68
CA ALA A 48 1.43 -1.95 -6.97
C ALA A 48 -0.11 -1.95 -7.11
N LEU A 49 -0.83 -2.30 -6.05
CA LEU A 49 -2.30 -2.24 -6.04
C LEU A 49 -2.82 -0.80 -6.20
N LEU A 50 -2.16 0.19 -5.56
CA LEU A 50 -2.49 1.60 -5.75
C LEU A 50 -2.25 2.04 -7.19
N ALA A 51 -1.12 1.67 -7.79
CA ALA A 51 -0.85 1.95 -9.20
C ALA A 51 -1.93 1.34 -10.11
N ALA A 52 -2.35 0.09 -9.87
CA ALA A 52 -3.42 -0.56 -10.60
C ALA A 52 -4.78 0.17 -10.45
N LYS A 53 -5.08 0.69 -9.25
CA LYS A 53 -6.26 1.53 -8.98
C LYS A 53 -6.21 2.84 -9.77
N ILE A 54 -5.08 3.54 -9.77
CA ILE A 54 -4.87 4.78 -10.52
C ILE A 54 -5.06 4.55 -12.03
N LEU A 55 -4.53 3.45 -12.55
CA LEU A 55 -4.66 3.06 -13.97
C LEU A 55 -6.04 2.50 -14.33
N GLY A 56 -6.99 2.45 -13.39
CA GLY A 56 -8.35 1.99 -13.65
C GLY A 56 -8.49 0.50 -13.93
N ARG A 57 -7.56 -0.35 -13.47
CA ARG A 57 -7.58 -1.82 -13.61
C ARG A 57 -8.61 -2.49 -12.69
N ARG A 58 -9.88 -2.05 -12.77
CA ARG A 58 -10.94 -2.36 -11.79
C ARG A 58 -11.23 -3.85 -11.63
N ALA A 59 -11.17 -4.63 -12.72
CA ALA A 59 -11.43 -6.07 -12.66
C ALA A 59 -10.34 -6.80 -11.89
N GLN A 60 -9.06 -6.53 -12.20
CA GLN A 60 -7.91 -7.09 -11.51
C GLN A 60 -7.89 -6.69 -10.03
N VAL A 61 -8.13 -5.40 -9.74
CA VAL A 61 -8.20 -4.89 -8.37
C VAL A 61 -9.29 -5.61 -7.58
N ARG A 62 -10.49 -5.77 -8.14
CA ARG A 62 -11.58 -6.48 -7.46
C ARG A 62 -11.25 -7.94 -7.21
N ALA A 63 -10.67 -8.63 -8.18
CA ALA A 63 -10.28 -10.04 -8.03
C ALA A 63 -9.31 -10.23 -6.85
N ILE A 64 -8.24 -9.43 -6.81
CA ILE A 64 -7.25 -9.45 -5.71
C ILE A 64 -7.93 -9.14 -4.37
N GLN A 65 -8.77 -8.11 -4.30
CA GLN A 65 -9.44 -7.74 -3.05
C GLN A 65 -10.44 -8.81 -2.56
N SER A 66 -11.20 -9.43 -3.46
CA SER A 66 -12.12 -10.52 -3.09
C SER A 66 -11.39 -11.77 -2.64
N GLU A 67 -10.24 -12.09 -3.24
CA GLU A 67 -9.42 -13.24 -2.83
C GLU A 67 -8.87 -13.04 -1.42
N GLN A 68 -8.31 -11.86 -1.12
CA GLN A 68 -7.81 -11.56 0.22
C GLN A 68 -8.92 -11.58 1.28
N ALA A 69 -10.10 -11.05 0.94
CA ALA A 69 -11.27 -11.10 1.83
C ALA A 69 -11.74 -12.54 2.08
N ALA A 70 -11.80 -13.37 1.04
CA ALA A 70 -12.17 -14.78 1.18
C ALA A 70 -11.18 -15.55 2.05
N ARG A 71 -9.88 -15.27 1.91
CA ARG A 71 -8.83 -15.85 2.75
C ARG A 71 -9.03 -15.53 4.24
N LEU A 72 -9.29 -14.26 4.56
CA LEU A 72 -9.56 -13.84 5.95
C LEU A 72 -10.77 -14.54 6.56
N VAL A 73 -11.85 -14.71 5.78
CA VAL A 73 -13.05 -15.42 6.22
C VAL A 73 -12.75 -16.90 6.48
N ALA A 74 -11.97 -17.55 5.62
CA ALA A 74 -11.57 -18.94 5.80
C ALA A 74 -10.67 -19.13 7.03
N ASP A 75 -9.71 -18.22 7.25
CA ASP A 75 -8.83 -18.25 8.41
C ASP A 75 -9.64 -18.13 9.72
N ASP A 76 -10.60 -17.20 9.80
CA ASP A 76 -11.51 -17.06 10.96
C ASP A 76 -12.34 -18.33 11.22
N GLN A 77 -12.88 -18.96 10.17
CA GLN A 77 -13.63 -20.22 10.30
C GLN A 77 -12.75 -21.34 10.88
N SER A 78 -11.52 -21.48 10.39
CA SER A 78 -10.58 -22.52 10.86
C SER A 78 -10.24 -22.36 12.35
N LEU A 79 -10.07 -21.13 12.82
CA LEU A 79 -9.77 -20.83 14.23
C LEU A 79 -10.98 -21.14 15.13
N ARG A 80 -12.20 -20.91 14.67
CA ARG A 80 -13.43 -21.24 15.42
C ARG A 80 -13.62 -22.75 15.58
N GLU A 81 -13.37 -23.51 14.51
CA GLU A 81 -13.46 -24.97 14.56
C GLU A 81 -12.36 -25.59 15.44
N GLY A 82 -11.15 -24.99 15.44
CA GLY A 82 -10.05 -25.39 16.31
C GLY A 82 -10.29 -25.12 17.78
N ASN A 83 -10.93 -23.99 18.13
CA ASN A 83 -11.27 -23.62 19.51
C ASN A 83 -12.48 -24.39 20.08
N ALA A 84 -13.26 -25.06 19.23
CA ALA A 84 -14.41 -25.88 19.63
C ALA A 84 -14.04 -27.35 19.92
N ARG A 85 -12.77 -27.72 19.75
CA ARG A 85 -12.20 -29.03 20.09
C ARG A 85 -11.39 -28.95 21.37
#